data_AF-A0A7X6CRI9-F1
#
_entry.id   AF-A0A7X6CRI9-F1
#
_cell.length_a   1.000
_cell.length_b   1.000
_cell.length_c   1.000
_cell.angle_alpha   90.00
_cell.angle_beta   90.00
_cell.angle_gamma   90.00
#
_symmetry.space_group_name_H-M   'P 1'
#
loop_
_entity.id
_entity.type
_entity.pdbx_description
1 polymer ?
#
loop_
_entity_poly.entity_id
_entity_poly.type
_entity_poly.pdbx_seq_one_letter_code
_entity_poly.pdbx_strand_id
1 'polypeptide(L)'
;MMVQPEQMSLKAHAHIKKYLTQSKKPNIEKEDLNAVLRLSQHLRVFGLLSAVGYLNQSNAQENNETRKRTVPVWGLLLAQLLGQEIDTANLNQRRELMETVANMANTEPAEYMTTWRKSLILAEQWNFWARAYTKGE
;
A
#
# COMPACT_ATOMS: atom_id res chain seq x y z
N MET A 1 -5.67 10.64 19.20
CA MET A 1 -5.31 11.18 17.88
C MET A 1 -6.57 11.75 17.25
N MET A 2 -6.62 13.07 17.03
CA MET A 2 -7.76 13.69 16.34
C MET A 2 -7.65 13.31 14.86
N VAL A 3 -8.65 12.60 14.33
CA VAL A 3 -8.67 12.25 12.91
C VAL A 3 -8.88 13.55 12.14
N GLN A 4 -8.04 13.81 11.14
CA GLN A 4 -8.15 14.94 10.21
C GLN A 4 -8.50 14.39 8.83
N PRO A 5 -9.80 14.20 8.52
CA PRO A 5 -10.24 13.49 7.32
C PRO A 5 -9.70 14.10 6.02
N GLU A 6 -9.67 15.43 5.94
CA GLU A 6 -9.20 16.18 4.77
C GLU A 6 -7.71 15.91 4.53
N GLN A 7 -6.88 15.93 5.58
CA GLN A 7 -5.46 15.62 5.47
C GLN A 7 -5.22 14.16 5.07
N MET A 8 -6.01 13.23 5.61
CA MET A 8 -5.92 11.82 5.22
C MET A 8 -6.31 11.61 3.76
N SER A 9 -7.34 12.33 3.29
CA SER A 9 -7.76 12.29 1.89
C SER A 9 -6.68 12.88 0.97
N LEU A 10 -6.12 14.04 1.31
CA LEU A 10 -5.01 14.66 0.57
C LEU A 10 -3.78 13.75 0.52
N LYS A 11 -3.47 13.07 1.63
CA LYS A 11 -2.38 12.09 1.67
C LYS A 11 -2.67 10.91 0.75
N ALA A 12 -3.87 10.33 0.80
CA ALA A 12 -4.26 9.24 -0.09
C ALA A 12 -4.22 9.64 -1.57
N HIS A 13 -4.72 10.83 -1.91
CA HIS A 13 -4.63 11.40 -3.24
C HIS A 13 -3.18 11.50 -3.73
N ALA A 14 -2.27 12.03 -2.90
CA ALA A 14 -0.85 12.11 -3.21
C ALA A 14 -0.23 10.71 -3.44
N HIS A 15 -0.66 9.71 -2.69
CA HIS A 15 -0.20 8.34 -2.88
C HIS A 15 -0.62 7.76 -4.24
N ILE A 16 -1.89 7.93 -4.62
CA ILE A 16 -2.41 7.48 -5.92
C ILE A 16 -1.69 8.19 -7.07
N LYS A 17 -1.49 9.52 -6.98
CA LYS A 17 -0.72 10.26 -8.00
C LYS A 17 0.73 9.77 -8.13
N LYS A 18 1.40 9.51 -7.00
CA LYS A 18 2.77 8.97 -7.00
C LYS A 18 2.82 7.61 -7.68
N TYR A 19 1.87 6.72 -7.36
CA TYR A 19 1.72 5.43 -8.01
C TYR A 19 1.57 5.55 -9.54
N LEU A 20 0.66 6.40 -10.01
CA LEU A 20 0.44 6.64 -11.44
C LEU A 20 1.69 7.17 -12.15
N THR A 21 2.38 8.11 -11.51
CA THR A 21 3.62 8.72 -12.05
C THR A 21 4.72 7.68 -12.20
N GLN A 22 4.98 6.87 -11.16
CA GLN A 22 6.04 5.85 -11.20
C GLN A 22 5.69 4.69 -12.13
N SER A 23 4.40 4.35 -12.25
CA SER A 23 3.92 3.31 -13.17
C SER A 23 3.77 3.82 -14.61
N LYS A 24 4.02 5.12 -14.87
CA LYS A 24 3.80 5.79 -16.16
C LYS A 24 2.38 5.57 -16.72
N LYS A 25 1.39 5.48 -15.81
CA LYS A 25 -0.02 5.27 -16.17
C LYS A 25 -0.79 6.59 -16.09
N PRO A 26 -1.65 6.92 -17.07
CA PRO A 26 -2.46 8.13 -17.03
C PRO A 26 -3.66 8.02 -16.07
N ASN A 27 -4.15 6.80 -15.82
CA ASN A 27 -5.32 6.50 -15.00
C ASN A 27 -5.11 5.18 -14.24
N ILE A 28 -5.94 4.94 -13.23
CA ILE A 28 -6.00 3.65 -12.53
C ILE A 28 -6.71 2.63 -13.43
N GLU A 29 -6.05 1.51 -13.71
CA GLU A 29 -6.65 0.39 -14.42
C GLU A 29 -7.48 -0.48 -13.47
N LYS A 30 -8.35 -1.33 -14.03
CA LYS A 30 -9.23 -2.23 -13.24
C LYS A 30 -8.41 -3.12 -12.29
N GLU A 31 -7.27 -3.61 -12.76
CA GLU A 31 -6.31 -4.42 -12.03
C GLU A 31 -5.71 -3.69 -10.83
N ASP A 32 -5.35 -2.42 -11.04
CA ASP A 32 -4.75 -1.57 -10.02
C ASP A 32 -5.80 -1.24 -8.96
N LEU A 33 -7.02 -0.88 -9.39
CA LEU A 33 -8.15 -0.69 -8.49
C LEU A 33 -8.39 -1.94 -7.64
N ASN A 34 -8.43 -3.13 -8.27
CA ASN A 34 -8.58 -4.39 -7.55
C ASN A 34 -7.43 -4.66 -6.58
N ALA A 35 -6.20 -4.24 -6.90
CA ALA A 35 -5.08 -4.33 -5.97
C ALA A 35 -5.24 -3.39 -4.76
N VAL A 36 -5.67 -2.15 -4.97
CA VAL A 36 -5.95 -1.18 -3.89
C VAL A 36 -7.05 -1.71 -2.96
N LEU A 37 -8.17 -2.19 -3.53
CA LEU A 37 -9.29 -2.72 -2.76
C LEU A 37 -8.87 -3.95 -1.94
N ARG A 38 -8.04 -4.84 -2.50
CA ARG A 38 -7.49 -5.98 -1.77
C ARG A 38 -6.53 -5.56 -0.66
N LEU A 39 -5.71 -4.52 -0.86
CA LEU A 39 -4.87 -3.98 0.21
C LEU A 39 -5.71 -3.53 1.40
N SER A 40 -6.80 -2.81 1.13
CA SER A 40 -7.72 -2.33 2.16
C SER A 40 -8.32 -3.48 2.98
N GLN A 41 -8.77 -4.54 2.31
CA GLN A 41 -9.26 -5.75 2.99
C GLN A 41 -8.15 -6.43 3.81
N HIS A 42 -6.95 -6.56 3.25
CA HIS A 42 -5.83 -7.21 3.90
C HIS A 42 -5.38 -6.47 5.17
N LEU A 43 -5.28 -5.14 5.10
CA LEU A 43 -4.95 -4.29 6.25
C LEU A 43 -6.01 -4.40 7.35
N ARG A 44 -7.29 -4.50 6.98
CA ARG A 44 -8.40 -4.66 7.94
C ARG A 44 -8.35 -5.99 8.68
N VAL A 45 -8.07 -7.09 7.98
CA VAL A 45 -8.15 -8.44 8.54
C VAL A 45 -6.83 -8.89 9.17
N PHE A 46 -5.71 -8.62 8.51
CA PHE A 46 -4.41 -9.21 8.86
C PHE A 46 -3.36 -8.19 9.30
N GLY A 47 -3.65 -6.89 9.23
CA GLY A 47 -2.74 -5.84 9.67
C GLY A 47 -1.53 -5.58 8.76
N LEU A 48 -0.63 -4.71 9.24
CA LEU A 48 0.49 -4.21 8.45
C LEU A 48 1.54 -5.28 8.15
N LEU A 49 1.91 -6.10 9.14
CA LEU A 49 2.96 -7.11 8.98
C LEU A 49 2.63 -8.11 7.85
N SER A 50 1.36 -8.54 7.80
CA SER A 50 0.88 -9.43 6.75
C SER A 50 0.88 -8.75 5.38
N ALA A 51 0.52 -7.45 5.32
CA ALA A 51 0.50 -6.70 4.07
C ALA A 51 1.89 -6.53 3.45
N VAL A 52 2.90 -6.18 4.27
CA VAL A 52 4.29 -6.09 3.78
C VAL A 52 4.92 -7.47 3.54
N GLY A 53 4.53 -8.49 4.31
CA GLY A 53 4.97 -9.87 4.09
C GLY A 53 4.61 -10.40 2.70
N TYR A 54 3.44 -10.01 2.16
CA TYR A 54 3.01 -10.37 0.80
C TYR A 54 4.01 -9.90 -0.29
N LEU A 55 4.67 -8.75 -0.08
CA LEU A 55 5.64 -8.19 -1.02
C LEU A 55 6.90 -9.07 -1.18
N ASN A 56 7.22 -9.86 -0.16
CA ASN A 56 8.47 -10.65 -0.10
C ASN A 56 8.32 -12.15 -0.35
N GLN A 57 7.10 -12.67 -0.48
CA GLN A 57 6.88 -14.09 -0.76
C GLN A 57 7.55 -14.49 -2.09
N SER A 58 8.71 -15.15 -1.99
CA SER A 58 9.58 -15.58 -3.09
C SER A 58 9.15 -16.88 -3.77
N ASN A 59 8.29 -17.66 -3.11
CA ASN A 59 7.88 -19.00 -3.58
C ASN A 59 6.75 -18.98 -4.62
N ALA A 60 6.41 -17.83 -5.17
CA ALA A 60 5.34 -17.72 -6.16
C ALA A 60 5.92 -17.93 -7.57
N GLN A 61 5.39 -18.95 -8.25
CA GLN A 61 5.60 -19.22 -9.68
C GLN A 61 5.66 -17.91 -10.47
N GLU A 62 6.71 -17.73 -11.31
CA GLU A 62 6.93 -16.54 -12.15
C GLU A 62 5.71 -16.13 -13.01
N ASN A 63 4.71 -17.01 -13.12
CA ASN A 63 3.47 -16.85 -13.88
C ASN A 63 2.29 -16.27 -13.07
N ASN A 64 2.48 -15.82 -11.83
CA ASN A 64 1.38 -15.22 -11.05
C ASN A 64 1.10 -13.76 -11.47
N GLU A 65 0.27 -13.60 -12.51
CA GLU A 65 -0.14 -12.30 -13.05
C GLU A 65 -0.81 -11.39 -12.01
N THR A 66 -1.63 -11.97 -11.11
CA THR A 66 -2.25 -11.22 -10.02
C THR A 66 -1.19 -10.56 -9.14
N ARG A 67 -0.12 -11.29 -8.80
CA ARG A 67 0.98 -10.77 -7.97
C ARG A 67 1.76 -9.68 -8.68
N LYS A 68 2.10 -9.86 -9.97
CA LYS A 68 2.79 -8.85 -10.79
C LYS A 68 2.05 -7.51 -10.78
N ARG A 69 0.71 -7.55 -10.75
CA ARG A 69 -0.15 -6.35 -10.67
C ARG A 69 -0.28 -5.80 -9.24
N THR A 70 -0.28 -6.68 -8.24
CA THR A 70 -0.52 -6.31 -6.82
C THR A 70 0.71 -5.69 -6.16
N VAL A 71 1.88 -6.28 -6.35
CA VAL A 71 3.11 -5.91 -5.63
C VAL A 71 3.50 -4.45 -5.88
N PRO A 72 3.46 -3.91 -7.11
CA PRO A 72 3.79 -2.51 -7.35
C PRO A 72 2.84 -1.54 -6.63
N VAL A 73 1.54 -1.81 -6.67
CA VAL A 73 0.53 -0.98 -6.00
C VAL A 73 0.75 -1.01 -4.49
N TRP A 74 0.85 -2.21 -3.90
CA TRP A 74 1.00 -2.36 -2.45
C TRP A 74 2.31 -1.78 -1.95
N GLY A 75 3.42 -2.05 -2.66
CA GLY A 75 4.75 -1.56 -2.29
C GLY A 75 4.78 -0.03 -2.18
N LEU A 76 4.24 0.69 -3.17
CA LEU A 76 4.23 2.15 -3.15
C LEU A 76 3.32 2.72 -2.07
N LEU A 77 2.10 2.18 -1.93
CA LEU A 77 1.16 2.66 -0.92
C LEU A 77 1.66 2.43 0.51
N LEU A 78 2.26 1.26 0.77
CA LEU A 78 2.80 0.89 2.08
C LEU A 78 4.10 1.66 2.39
N ALA A 79 5.01 1.81 1.42
CA ALA A 79 6.21 2.62 1.60
C ALA A 79 5.86 4.06 1.98
N GLN A 80 4.91 4.67 1.27
CA GLN A 80 4.53 6.05 1.53
C GLN A 80 3.74 6.24 2.84
N LEU A 81 3.00 5.21 3.28
CA LEU A 81 2.42 5.20 4.63
C LEU A 81 3.52 5.30 5.70
N LEU A 82 4.61 4.54 5.51
CA LEU A 82 5.79 4.48 6.40
C LEU A 82 6.78 5.63 6.18
N GLY A 83 6.52 6.54 5.24
CA GLY A 83 7.42 7.66 4.93
C GLY A 83 8.69 7.25 4.18
N GLN A 84 8.68 6.09 3.53
CA GLN A 84 9.79 5.56 2.75
C GLN A 84 9.55 5.76 1.25
N GLU A 85 10.63 5.83 0.49
CA GLU A 85 10.61 5.75 -0.97
C GLU A 85 11.27 4.46 -1.42
N ILE A 86 10.62 3.73 -2.31
CA ILE A 86 11.13 2.48 -2.86
C ILE A 86 10.96 2.45 -4.37
N ASP A 87 11.83 1.70 -5.02
CA ASP A 87 11.58 1.06 -6.30
C ASP A 87 10.93 -0.31 -6.03
N THR A 88 9.68 -0.47 -6.45
CA THR A 88 8.94 -1.73 -6.27
C THR A 88 9.54 -2.92 -7.02
N ALA A 89 10.41 -2.70 -8.01
CA ALA A 89 11.13 -3.79 -8.68
C ALA A 89 12.27 -4.32 -7.80
N ASN A 90 12.84 -3.48 -6.94
CA ASN A 90 13.97 -3.82 -6.08
C ASN A 90 13.55 -4.72 -4.91
N LEU A 91 14.01 -5.98 -4.92
CA LEU A 91 13.70 -6.96 -3.89
C LEU A 91 14.25 -6.57 -2.50
N ASN A 92 15.41 -5.91 -2.44
CA ASN A 92 16.01 -5.53 -1.15
C ASN A 92 15.18 -4.45 -0.46
N GLN A 93 14.70 -3.45 -1.20
CA GLN A 93 13.83 -2.41 -0.63
C GLN A 93 12.47 -2.96 -0.18
N ARG A 94 11.92 -3.98 -0.87
CA ARG A 94 10.73 -4.70 -0.38
C ARG A 94 11.01 -5.49 0.91
N ARG A 95 12.22 -6.04 1.05
CA ARG A 95 12.66 -6.71 2.28
C ARG A 95 12.77 -5.72 3.43
N GLU A 96 13.43 -4.59 3.21
CA GLU A 96 13.58 -3.50 4.18
C GLU A 96 12.24 -2.97 4.69
N LEU A 97 11.22 -2.85 3.83
CA LEU A 97 9.86 -2.49 4.25
C LEU A 97 9.28 -3.49 5.26
N MET A 98 9.43 -4.78 4.99
CA MET A 98 8.93 -5.82 5.88
C MET A 98 9.70 -5.83 7.20
N GLU A 99 11.02 -5.70 7.14
CA GLU A 99 11.88 -5.62 8.32
C GLU A 99 11.54 -4.39 9.17
N THR A 100 11.27 -3.24 8.54
CA THR A 100 10.82 -2.01 9.24
C THR A 100 9.55 -2.27 10.05
N VAL A 101 8.54 -2.89 9.43
CA VAL A 101 7.27 -3.16 10.11
C VAL A 101 7.42 -4.26 11.17
N ALA A 102 8.22 -5.29 10.90
CA ALA A 102 8.50 -6.35 11.86
C ALA A 102 9.24 -5.82 13.09
N ASN A 103 10.23 -4.95 12.87
CA ASN A 103 10.94 -4.27 13.95
C ASN A 103 9.99 -3.39 14.76
N MET A 104 9.22 -2.52 14.09
CA MET A 104 8.22 -1.66 14.75
C MET A 104 7.22 -2.47 15.59
N ALA A 105 6.76 -3.63 15.11
CA ALA A 105 5.86 -4.50 15.86
C ALA A 105 6.50 -5.10 17.13
N ASN A 106 7.81 -5.37 17.10
CA ASN A 106 8.56 -5.97 18.20
C ASN A 106 9.05 -4.93 19.22
N THR A 107 9.59 -3.80 18.74
CA THR A 107 10.25 -2.79 19.59
C THR A 107 9.31 -1.68 20.01
N GLU A 108 8.33 -1.34 19.18
CA GLU A 108 7.49 -0.13 19.32
C GLU A 108 6.01 -0.44 19.10
N PRO A 109 5.40 -1.33 19.91
CA PRO A 109 4.04 -1.84 19.67
C PRO A 109 2.98 -0.72 19.65
N ALA A 110 3.16 0.36 20.41
CA ALA A 110 2.26 1.51 20.40
C ALA A 110 2.32 2.27 19.05
N GLU A 111 3.52 2.42 18.48
CA GLU A 111 3.71 3.02 17.16
C GLU A 111 3.13 2.10 16.08
N TYR A 112 3.41 0.80 16.13
CA TYR A 112 2.82 -0.18 15.23
C TYR A 112 1.29 -0.08 15.21
N MET A 113 0.65 -0.06 16.39
CA MET A 113 -0.80 0.05 16.50
C MET A 113 -1.33 1.37 15.96
N THR A 114 -0.59 2.47 16.14
CA THR A 114 -0.96 3.79 15.62
C THR A 114 -0.85 3.82 14.10
N THR A 115 0.23 3.29 13.54
CA THR A 115 0.47 3.19 12.10
C THR A 115 -0.56 2.26 11.45
N TRP A 116 -0.91 1.15 12.10
CA TRP A 116 -1.96 0.26 11.62
C TRP A 116 -3.32 0.94 11.62
N ARG A 117 -3.73 1.60 12.71
CA ARG A 117 -5.00 2.36 12.73
C ARG A 117 -5.05 3.45 11.66
N LYS A 118 -3.92 4.14 11.43
CA LYS A 118 -3.80 5.12 10.35
C LYS A 118 -3.98 4.48 8.97
N SER A 119 -3.43 3.29 8.77
CA SER A 119 -3.56 2.57 7.50
C SER A 119 -5.01 2.18 7.20
N LEU A 120 -5.81 1.88 8.22
CA LEU A 120 -7.24 1.58 8.05
C LEU A 120 -8.03 2.78 7.50
N ILE A 121 -7.80 3.97 8.08
CA ILE A 121 -8.43 5.22 7.62
C ILE A 121 -7.93 5.56 6.21
N LEU A 122 -6.62 5.47 6.00
CA LEU A 122 -6.01 5.81 4.72
C LEU A 122 -6.45 4.85 3.61
N ALA A 123 -6.69 3.58 3.92
CA ALA A 123 -7.16 2.59 2.96
C ALA A 123 -8.55 2.91 2.39
N GLU A 124 -9.46 3.47 3.20
CA GLU A 124 -10.75 3.94 2.72
C GLU A 124 -10.59 5.12 1.75
N GLN A 125 -9.69 6.05 2.05
CA GLN A 125 -9.37 7.17 1.18
C GLN A 125 -8.65 6.72 -0.10
N TRP A 126 -7.76 5.73 -0.02
CA TRP A 126 -7.15 5.11 -1.20
C TRP A 126 -8.21 4.46 -2.09
N ASN A 127 -9.21 3.76 -1.52
CA ASN A 127 -10.30 3.18 -2.30
C ASN A 127 -11.09 4.26 -3.05
N PHE A 128 -11.41 5.38 -2.38
CA PHE A 128 -12.09 6.51 -3.01
C PHE A 128 -11.29 7.08 -4.17
N TRP A 129 -10.02 7.46 -3.93
CA TRP A 129 -9.19 8.07 -4.96
C TRP A 129 -8.86 7.11 -6.09
N ALA A 130 -8.60 5.82 -5.81
CA ALA A 130 -8.38 4.83 -6.86
C ALA A 130 -9.58 4.74 -7.82
N ARG A 131 -10.81 4.79 -7.29
CA ARG A 131 -12.04 4.86 -8.11
C ARG A 131 -12.14 6.17 -8.89
N ALA A 132 -11.86 7.30 -8.25
CA ALA A 132 -11.91 8.62 -8.90
C ALA A 132 -10.89 8.76 -10.06
N TYR A 133 -9.76 8.06 -9.97
CA TYR A 133 -8.75 8.00 -11.02
C TYR A 133 -8.97 6.86 -12.03
N THR A 134 -10.01 6.05 -11.87
CA THR A 134 -10.38 5.06 -12.90
C THR A 134 -10.95 5.81 -14.08
N LYS A 135 -10.53 5.46 -15.31
CA LYS A 135 -11.12 6.06 -16.51
C LYS A 135 -12.63 5.77 -16.47
N GLY A 136 -13.46 6.80 -16.51
CA GLY A 136 -14.91 6.63 -16.53
C GLY A 136 -15.29 5.64 -17.63
N GLU A 137 -16.07 4.62 -17.27
CA GLU A 137 -16.77 3.81 -18.27
C GLU A 137 -17.71 4.69 -19.09
#